data_AF-A0A6F8ZY18-F1
#
_entry.id   AF-A0A6F8ZY18-F1
#
_cell.length_a   1.000
_cell.length_b   1.000
_cell.length_c   1.000
_cell.angle_alpha   90.00
_cell.angle_beta   90.00
_cell.angle_gamma   90.00
#
_symmetry.space_group_name_H-M   'P 1'
#
loop_
_entity.id
_entity.type
_entity.pdbx_description
1 polymer ?
#
loop_
_entity_poly.entity_id
_entity_poly.type
_entity_poly.pdbx_seq_one_letter_code
_entity_poly.pdbx_strand_id
1 'polypeptide(L)'
;MDSSVVATKLLKEGLQEAEVWGDPDTRALFLLQGARLDTHRGLPRENSTSLLQEAVSLLSGHSCLPPGSSVTLAQATLLLSDLRGTGSQALHLLTQKLLQQQLCVLGESVSLGESGRVILPPAPGLSNIYLPHLPLLAKATMRLGHCLAVQAMTSAPASSVSSPRSSSTPWVCAQEVLQSALLLSQACATRDRQLEADILYCKGMVERCLMSLSDFQPQTVAVTLLESINISLSQSHNLQLIRKCYLEMALVYLHQWEQSSPAPQDQQNP
;
A
#
# COMPACT_ATOMS: atom_id res chain seq x y z
N MET A 1 -25.00 -23.94 11.16
CA MET A 1 -23.56 -24.22 11.32
C MET A 1 -22.83 -22.94 10.96
N ASP A 2 -22.16 -22.30 11.91
CA ASP A 2 -21.41 -21.08 11.62
C ASP A 2 -20.28 -21.39 10.63
N SER A 3 -20.31 -20.75 9.45
CA SER A 3 -19.28 -20.92 8.40
C SER A 3 -17.86 -20.73 8.93
N SER A 4 -17.72 -19.90 9.95
CA SER A 4 -16.47 -19.62 10.65
C SER A 4 -15.94 -20.88 11.35
N VAL A 5 -16.78 -21.59 12.12
CA VAL A 5 -16.37 -22.77 12.89
C VAL A 5 -15.88 -23.89 11.97
N VAL A 6 -16.57 -24.08 10.84
CA VAL A 6 -16.17 -25.04 9.80
C VAL A 6 -14.81 -24.68 9.22
N ALA A 7 -14.57 -23.41 8.89
CA ALA A 7 -13.28 -22.96 8.37
C ALA A 7 -12.11 -23.24 9.34
N THR A 8 -12.31 -23.04 10.65
CA THR A 8 -11.25 -23.36 11.64
C THR A 8 -10.96 -24.84 11.73
N LYS A 9 -12.00 -25.68 11.66
CA LYS A 9 -11.81 -27.13 11.69
C LYS A 9 -10.99 -27.59 10.48
N LEU A 10 -11.36 -27.13 9.28
CA LEU A 10 -10.65 -27.44 8.04
C LEU A 10 -9.20 -26.94 8.05
N LEU A 11 -8.95 -25.74 8.59
CA LEU A 11 -7.58 -25.22 8.72
C LEU A 11 -6.72 -26.07 9.65
N LYS A 12 -7.28 -26.55 10.77
CA LYS A 12 -6.55 -27.42 11.70
C LYS A 12 -6.23 -28.78 11.05
N GLU A 13 -7.20 -29.37 10.37
CA GLU A 13 -7.02 -30.62 9.63
C GLU A 13 -5.95 -30.46 8.54
N GLY A 14 -6.01 -29.39 7.74
CA GLY A 14 -5.03 -29.11 6.70
C GLY A 14 -3.61 -28.84 7.22
N LEU A 15 -3.49 -28.13 8.35
CA LEU A 15 -2.19 -27.92 9.01
C LEU A 15 -1.58 -29.25 9.49
N GLN A 16 -2.40 -30.08 10.14
CA GLN A 16 -1.98 -31.38 10.65
C GLN A 16 -1.56 -32.30 9.50
N GLU A 17 -2.34 -32.32 8.41
CA GLU A 17 -2.01 -33.09 7.22
C GLU A 17 -0.69 -32.61 6.60
N ALA A 18 -0.53 -31.31 6.35
CA ALA A 18 0.71 -30.76 5.79
C ALA A 18 1.94 -31.06 6.66
N GLU A 19 1.78 -31.07 7.99
CA GLU A 19 2.85 -31.45 8.92
C GLU A 19 3.20 -32.94 8.82
N VAL A 20 2.20 -33.83 8.73
CA VAL A 20 2.42 -35.28 8.55
C VAL A 20 3.11 -35.58 7.22
N TRP A 21 2.76 -34.87 6.15
CA TRP A 21 3.39 -35.02 4.83
C TRP A 21 4.74 -34.32 4.71
N GLY A 22 5.11 -33.46 5.67
CA GLY A 22 6.33 -32.68 5.62
C GLY A 22 6.36 -31.65 4.49
N ASP A 23 5.21 -31.08 4.12
CA ASP A 23 5.10 -30.07 3.06
C ASP A 23 5.09 -28.64 3.64
N PRO A 24 6.24 -27.93 3.62
CA PRO A 24 6.35 -26.59 4.18
C PRO A 24 5.55 -25.55 3.38
N ASP A 25 5.35 -25.77 2.08
CA ASP A 25 4.67 -24.83 1.20
C ASP A 25 3.16 -24.80 1.50
N THR A 26 2.57 -25.99 1.60
CA THR A 26 1.15 -26.14 1.98
C THR A 26 0.92 -25.72 3.43
N ARG A 27 1.85 -26.05 4.34
CA ARG A 27 1.77 -25.58 5.74
C ARG A 27 1.77 -24.06 5.82
N ALA A 28 2.69 -23.39 5.11
CA ALA A 28 2.75 -21.93 5.08
C ALA A 28 1.48 -21.29 4.50
N LEU A 29 0.89 -21.91 3.47
CA LEU A 29 -0.39 -21.48 2.91
C LEU A 29 -1.51 -21.55 3.96
N PHE A 30 -1.63 -22.65 4.69
CA PHE A 30 -2.64 -22.78 5.75
C PHE A 30 -2.43 -21.79 6.91
N LEU A 31 -1.18 -21.53 7.30
CA LEU A 31 -0.86 -20.51 8.32
C LEU A 31 -1.31 -19.11 7.88
N LEU A 32 -1.07 -18.75 6.62
CA LEU A 32 -1.55 -17.48 6.03
C LEU A 32 -3.08 -17.39 6.08
N GLN A 33 -3.80 -18.45 5.72
CA GLN A 33 -5.26 -18.46 5.79
C GLN A 33 -5.77 -18.39 7.24
N GLY A 34 -5.09 -19.05 8.18
CA GLY A 34 -5.36 -18.94 9.61
C GLY A 34 -5.24 -17.49 10.11
N ALA A 35 -4.15 -16.81 9.76
CA ALA A 35 -3.95 -15.41 10.14
C ALA A 35 -5.05 -14.49 9.59
N ARG A 36 -5.52 -14.72 8.35
CA ARG A 36 -6.64 -13.97 7.76
C ARG A 36 -7.94 -14.23 8.52
N LEU A 37 -8.25 -15.50 8.81
CA LEU A 37 -9.45 -15.86 9.54
C LEU A 37 -9.47 -15.23 10.94
N ASP A 38 -8.34 -15.25 11.64
CA ASP A 38 -8.19 -14.63 12.96
C ASP A 38 -8.43 -13.13 12.90
N THR A 39 -7.88 -12.46 11.88
CA THR A 39 -8.10 -11.03 11.63
C THR A 39 -9.59 -10.74 11.38
N HIS A 40 -10.27 -11.56 10.57
CA HIS A 40 -11.70 -11.41 10.28
C HIS A 40 -12.58 -11.61 11.52
N ARG A 41 -12.14 -12.42 12.48
CA ARG A 41 -12.84 -12.67 13.75
C ARG A 41 -12.57 -11.61 14.80
N GLY A 42 -11.68 -10.65 14.52
CA GLY A 42 -11.25 -9.67 15.52
C GLY A 42 -10.44 -10.30 16.65
N LEU A 43 -9.76 -11.42 16.41
CA LEU A 43 -8.85 -12.01 17.40
C LEU A 43 -7.61 -11.11 17.60
N PRO A 44 -6.89 -11.27 18.72
CA PRO A 44 -5.70 -10.47 19.02
C PRO A 44 -4.67 -10.54 17.89
N ARG A 45 -4.03 -9.40 17.60
CA ARG A 45 -3.07 -9.27 16.49
C ARG A 45 -1.85 -10.16 16.67
N GLU A 46 -1.52 -10.50 17.91
CA GLU A 46 -0.40 -11.33 18.31
C GLU A 46 -0.53 -12.74 17.71
N ASN A 47 -1.74 -13.29 17.69
CA ASN A 47 -2.02 -14.62 17.12
C ASN A 47 -1.77 -14.63 15.61
N SER A 48 -2.31 -13.65 14.89
CA SER A 48 -2.07 -13.54 13.45
C SER A 48 -0.58 -13.26 13.15
N THR A 49 0.08 -12.48 14.00
CA THR A 49 1.50 -12.17 13.88
C THR A 49 2.38 -13.41 14.03
N SER A 50 2.10 -14.29 15.00
CA SER A 50 2.88 -15.53 15.17
C SER A 50 2.70 -16.48 13.98
N LEU A 51 1.47 -16.66 13.51
CA LEU A 51 1.18 -17.50 12.34
C LEU A 51 1.91 -16.99 11.09
N LEU A 52 1.92 -15.68 10.87
CA LEU A 52 2.60 -15.07 9.72
C LEU A 52 4.11 -15.15 9.82
N GLN A 53 4.69 -15.00 11.02
CA GLN A 53 6.13 -15.18 11.23
C GLN A 53 6.55 -16.61 10.92
N GLU A 54 5.77 -17.59 11.35
CA GLU A 54 6.02 -18.99 11.03
C GLU A 54 5.92 -19.24 9.51
N ALA A 55 4.86 -18.76 8.85
CA ALA A 55 4.70 -18.88 7.41
C ALA A 55 5.86 -18.25 6.63
N VAL A 56 6.31 -17.07 7.04
CA VAL A 56 7.49 -16.41 6.45
C VAL A 56 8.74 -17.23 6.68
N SER A 57 8.95 -17.77 7.89
CA SER A 57 10.14 -18.57 8.21
C SER A 57 10.24 -19.85 7.38
N LEU A 58 9.11 -20.53 7.16
CA LEU A 58 9.04 -21.77 6.37
C LEU A 58 9.43 -21.55 4.91
N LEU A 59 9.07 -20.40 4.33
CA LEU A 59 9.29 -20.11 2.92
C LEU A 59 10.58 -19.30 2.68
N SER A 60 11.03 -18.54 3.68
CA SER A 60 12.27 -17.76 3.59
C SER A 60 13.50 -18.64 3.43
N GLY A 61 14.50 -18.16 2.69
CA GLY A 61 15.79 -18.86 2.54
C GLY A 61 15.84 -19.94 1.45
N HIS A 62 14.72 -20.22 0.79
CA HIS A 62 14.69 -21.14 -0.36
C HIS A 62 15.14 -20.41 -1.64
N SER A 63 16.12 -21.00 -2.35
CA SER A 63 16.67 -20.41 -3.58
C SER A 63 15.68 -20.43 -4.75
N CYS A 64 14.79 -21.43 -4.77
CA CYS A 64 13.76 -21.60 -5.78
C CYS A 64 12.43 -21.92 -5.07
N LEU A 65 11.49 -20.98 -5.09
CA LEU A 65 10.13 -21.19 -4.60
C LEU A 65 9.20 -21.45 -5.80
N PRO A 66 8.26 -22.41 -5.69
CA PRO A 66 7.16 -22.48 -6.62
C PRO A 66 6.40 -21.14 -6.68
N PRO A 67 5.81 -20.77 -7.83
CA PRO A 67 5.11 -19.49 -7.96
C PRO A 67 4.02 -19.28 -6.89
N GLY A 68 3.29 -20.34 -6.51
CA GLY A 68 2.29 -20.29 -5.45
C GLY A 68 2.89 -19.96 -4.08
N SER A 69 3.99 -20.62 -3.71
CA SER A 69 4.70 -20.41 -2.45
C SER A 69 5.30 -19.00 -2.39
N SER A 70 5.78 -18.49 -3.52
CA SER A 70 6.26 -17.10 -3.63
C SER A 70 5.16 -16.06 -3.38
N VAL A 71 3.98 -16.28 -3.97
CA VAL A 71 2.78 -15.48 -3.70
C VAL A 71 2.39 -15.55 -2.22
N THR A 72 2.42 -16.74 -1.62
CA THR A 72 2.14 -16.95 -0.18
C THR A 72 3.13 -16.18 0.70
N LEU A 73 4.43 -16.26 0.42
CA LEU A 73 5.47 -15.54 1.14
C LEU A 73 5.28 -14.02 1.02
N ALA A 74 5.00 -13.50 -0.17
CA ALA A 74 4.73 -12.09 -0.39
C ALA A 74 3.49 -11.62 0.39
N GLN A 75 2.39 -12.39 0.33
CA GLN A 75 1.15 -12.08 1.06
C GLN A 75 1.35 -12.12 2.58
N ALA A 76 2.08 -13.12 3.09
CA ALA A 76 2.38 -13.25 4.51
C ALA A 76 3.26 -12.10 5.01
N THR A 77 4.31 -11.74 4.25
CA THR A 77 5.21 -10.64 4.57
C THR A 77 4.48 -9.30 4.56
N LEU A 78 3.60 -9.06 3.58
CA LEU A 78 2.78 -7.84 3.52
C LEU A 78 1.82 -7.75 4.71
N LEU A 79 1.10 -8.82 5.03
CA LEU A 79 0.16 -8.81 6.14
C LEU A 79 0.89 -8.64 7.48
N LEU A 80 2.05 -9.27 7.65
CA LEU A 80 2.91 -9.10 8.83
C LEU A 80 3.39 -7.65 8.97
N SER A 81 3.72 -7.01 7.84
CA SER A 81 4.14 -5.59 7.79
C SER A 81 3.01 -4.65 8.21
N ASP A 82 1.78 -4.93 7.75
CA ASP A 82 0.57 -4.18 8.12
C ASP A 82 0.26 -4.33 9.62
N LEU A 83 0.43 -5.53 10.20
CA LEU A 83 0.19 -5.77 11.63
C LEU A 83 1.24 -5.15 12.55
N ARG A 84 2.52 -5.13 12.14
CA ARG A 84 3.62 -4.53 12.91
C ARG A 84 3.57 -2.99 12.93
N GLY A 85 2.84 -2.36 12.01
CA GLY A 85 2.65 -0.92 11.98
C GLY A 85 3.84 -0.11 11.45
N THR A 86 4.05 1.08 11.98
CA THR A 86 5.04 2.06 11.48
C THR A 86 6.47 1.56 11.67
N GLY A 87 7.25 1.52 10.59
CA GLY A 87 8.64 1.03 10.57
C GLY A 87 8.88 -0.19 9.67
N SER A 88 7.83 -0.73 9.03
CA SER A 88 7.90 -1.88 8.13
C SER A 88 8.39 -1.55 6.70
N GLN A 89 8.97 -0.38 6.45
CA GLN A 89 9.47 0.03 5.13
C GLN A 89 10.41 -1.01 4.51
N ALA A 90 11.33 -1.55 5.31
CA ALA A 90 12.27 -2.58 4.85
C ALA A 90 11.54 -3.85 4.38
N LEU A 91 10.47 -4.25 5.07
CA LEU A 91 9.66 -5.42 4.69
C LEU A 91 8.87 -5.17 3.40
N HIS A 92 8.30 -3.97 3.23
CA HIS A 92 7.63 -3.60 1.97
C HIS A 92 8.62 -3.64 0.78
N LEU A 93 9.82 -3.12 0.97
CA LEU A 93 10.87 -3.09 -0.06
C LEU A 93 11.41 -4.50 -0.37
N LEU A 94 11.58 -5.34 0.65
CA LEU A 94 11.92 -6.76 0.46
C LEU A 94 10.82 -7.50 -0.32
N THR A 95 9.55 -7.25 0.02
CA THR A 95 8.42 -7.85 -0.69
C THR A 95 8.36 -7.40 -2.15
N GLN A 96 8.57 -6.10 -2.42
CA GLN A 96 8.65 -5.58 -3.79
C GLN A 96 9.76 -6.27 -4.58
N LYS A 97 10.98 -6.39 -4.02
CA LYS A 97 12.12 -7.04 -4.67
C LYS A 97 11.83 -8.51 -4.98
N LEU A 98 11.26 -9.23 -4.02
CA LEU A 98 10.85 -10.62 -4.21
C LEU A 98 9.84 -10.73 -5.37
N LEU A 99 8.79 -9.93 -5.35
CA LEU A 99 7.75 -9.96 -6.39
C LEU A 99 8.32 -9.58 -7.78
N GLN A 100 9.20 -8.59 -7.84
CA GLN A 100 9.87 -8.19 -9.08
C GLN A 100 10.76 -9.30 -9.64
N GLN A 101 11.57 -9.96 -8.80
CA GLN A 101 12.40 -11.08 -9.24
C GLN A 101 11.57 -12.22 -9.82
N GLN A 102 10.43 -12.51 -9.19
CA GLN A 102 9.53 -13.57 -9.63
C GLN A 102 8.83 -13.23 -10.94
N LEU A 103 8.41 -11.98 -11.10
CA LEU A 103 7.91 -11.46 -12.36
C LEU A 103 8.95 -11.61 -13.47
N CYS A 104 10.23 -11.31 -13.20
CA CYS A 104 11.30 -11.52 -14.17
C CYS A 104 11.52 -12.99 -14.53
N VAL A 105 11.47 -13.91 -13.56
CA VAL A 105 11.53 -15.35 -13.82
C VAL A 105 10.36 -15.81 -14.69
N LEU A 106 9.19 -15.18 -14.54
CA LEU A 106 7.99 -15.44 -15.34
C LEU A 106 7.98 -14.71 -16.70
N GLY A 107 9.07 -14.02 -17.07
CA GLY A 107 9.24 -13.38 -18.37
C GLY A 107 8.81 -11.91 -18.43
N GLU A 108 8.47 -11.28 -17.30
CA GLU A 108 8.10 -9.86 -17.27
C GLU A 108 9.29 -8.92 -17.10
N SER A 109 9.24 -7.80 -17.80
CA SER A 109 10.28 -6.75 -17.78
C SER A 109 9.95 -5.63 -16.80
N VAL A 110 9.63 -5.96 -15.55
CA VAL A 110 9.38 -4.98 -14.49
C VAL A 110 10.69 -4.63 -13.78
N SER A 111 10.96 -3.34 -13.59
CA SER A 111 12.16 -2.85 -12.88
C SER A 111 11.79 -1.98 -11.68
N LEU A 112 12.69 -1.93 -10.70
CA LEU A 112 12.57 -1.05 -9.52
C LEU A 112 13.56 0.10 -9.68
N GLY A 113 13.03 1.32 -9.74
CA GLY A 113 13.79 2.55 -9.70
C GLY A 113 14.17 2.95 -8.28
N GLU A 114 14.66 4.19 -8.15
CA GLU A 114 15.02 4.77 -6.86
C GLU A 114 13.82 4.80 -5.90
N SER A 115 14.10 4.68 -4.60
CA SER A 115 13.10 4.73 -3.52
C SER A 115 11.96 3.70 -3.62
N GLY A 116 12.09 2.66 -4.46
CA GLY A 116 11.09 1.60 -4.63
C GLY A 116 9.97 1.95 -5.62
N ARG A 117 10.20 2.95 -6.49
CA ARG A 117 9.32 3.24 -7.63
C ARG A 117 9.31 2.06 -8.60
N VAL A 118 8.14 1.60 -9.02
CA VAL A 118 8.03 0.55 -10.04
C VAL A 118 8.05 1.17 -11.43
N ILE A 119 8.87 0.65 -12.33
CA ILE A 119 8.95 1.08 -13.72
C ILE A 119 8.43 -0.05 -14.60
N LEU A 120 7.30 0.22 -15.26
CA LEU A 120 6.71 -0.66 -16.26
C LEU A 120 7.46 -0.54 -17.58
N PRO A 121 7.54 -1.62 -18.39
CA PRO A 121 8.12 -1.56 -19.72
C PRO A 121 7.35 -0.59 -20.63
N PRO A 122 8.03 0.06 -21.59
CA PRO A 122 7.35 0.89 -22.60
C PRO A 122 6.42 0.04 -23.47
N ALA A 123 5.56 0.70 -24.27
CA ALA A 123 4.59 0.02 -25.14
C ALA A 123 5.22 -1.16 -25.90
N PRO A 124 4.61 -2.37 -25.87
CA PRO A 124 3.20 -2.65 -25.55
C PRO A 124 2.85 -2.79 -24.06
N GLY A 125 3.80 -2.61 -23.13
CA GLY A 125 3.56 -2.76 -21.69
C GLY A 125 3.85 -4.17 -21.17
N LEU A 126 3.13 -4.59 -20.12
CA LEU A 126 3.29 -5.92 -19.51
C LEU A 126 2.92 -7.03 -20.50
N SER A 127 3.68 -8.12 -20.50
CA SER A 127 3.45 -9.24 -21.42
C SER A 127 2.28 -10.12 -21.00
N ASN A 128 2.07 -10.28 -19.69
CA ASN A 128 1.02 -11.07 -19.07
C ASN A 128 0.38 -10.33 -17.88
N ILE A 129 -0.68 -9.60 -18.18
CA ILE A 129 -1.48 -8.85 -17.20
C ILE A 129 -2.27 -9.71 -16.19
N TYR A 130 -2.25 -11.05 -16.32
CA TYR A 130 -2.98 -11.98 -15.44
C TYR A 130 -2.14 -12.55 -14.30
N LEU A 131 -0.86 -12.18 -14.20
CA LEU A 131 0.02 -12.71 -13.15
C LEU A 131 -0.43 -12.21 -11.76
N PRO A 132 -0.65 -13.09 -10.77
CA PRO A 132 -1.13 -12.71 -9.43
C PRO A 132 -0.09 -11.90 -8.63
N HIS A 133 1.16 -11.91 -9.07
CA HIS A 133 2.26 -11.11 -8.50
C HIS A 133 2.08 -9.61 -8.76
N LEU A 134 1.45 -9.21 -9.86
CA LEU A 134 1.27 -7.81 -10.25
C LEU A 134 0.41 -7.01 -9.26
N PRO A 135 -0.82 -7.45 -8.89
CA PRO A 135 -1.63 -6.73 -7.90
C PRO A 135 -0.98 -6.73 -6.51
N LEU A 136 -0.24 -7.79 -6.15
CA LEU A 136 0.53 -7.80 -4.91
C LEU A 136 1.68 -6.79 -4.93
N LEU A 137 2.36 -6.64 -6.06
CA LEU A 137 3.41 -5.66 -6.23
C LEU A 137 2.82 -4.24 -6.17
N ALA A 138 1.65 -4.00 -6.76
CA ALA A 138 0.94 -2.73 -6.63
C ALA A 138 0.62 -2.43 -5.17
N LYS A 139 0.12 -3.41 -4.41
CA LYS A 139 -0.18 -3.27 -2.99
C LYS A 139 1.07 -2.99 -2.15
N ALA A 140 2.16 -3.72 -2.36
CA ALA A 140 3.44 -3.49 -1.68
C ALA A 140 3.97 -2.07 -1.97
N THR A 141 3.87 -1.63 -3.22
CA THR A 141 4.30 -0.30 -3.67
C THR A 141 3.45 0.80 -3.06
N MET A 142 2.13 0.63 -2.98
CA MET A 142 1.25 1.55 -2.27
C MET A 142 1.64 1.69 -0.80
N ARG A 143 1.85 0.57 -0.09
CA ARG A 143 2.26 0.57 1.32
C ARG A 143 3.60 1.27 1.53
N LEU A 144 4.57 1.04 0.63
CA LEU A 144 5.84 1.73 0.66
C LEU A 144 5.66 3.25 0.48
N GLY A 145 4.88 3.68 -0.51
CA GLY A 145 4.60 5.10 -0.75
C GLY A 145 3.92 5.77 0.45
N HIS A 146 2.98 5.09 1.09
CA HIS A 146 2.37 5.56 2.34
C HIS A 146 3.38 5.65 3.49
N CYS A 147 4.27 4.68 3.66
CA CYS A 147 5.34 4.75 4.66
C CYS A 147 6.26 5.97 4.43
N LEU A 148 6.64 6.24 3.18
CA LEU A 148 7.44 7.41 2.83
C LEU A 148 6.72 8.72 3.15
N ALA A 149 5.41 8.79 2.88
CA ALA A 149 4.58 9.96 3.22
C ALA A 149 4.51 10.19 4.74
N VAL A 150 4.31 9.12 5.54
CA VAL A 150 4.30 9.22 7.01
C VAL A 150 5.66 9.66 7.54
N GLN A 151 6.75 9.11 6.99
CA GLN A 151 8.10 9.53 7.37
C GLN A 151 8.38 10.99 7.02
N ALA A 152 7.93 11.47 5.86
CA ALA A 152 8.03 12.87 5.48
C ALA A 152 7.30 13.78 6.48
N MET A 153 6.13 13.35 6.95
CA MET A 153 5.34 14.07 7.95
C MET A 153 6.04 14.11 9.32
N THR A 154 6.62 13.00 9.79
CA THR A 154 7.29 12.95 11.09
C THR A 154 8.68 13.58 11.09
N SER A 155 9.33 13.67 9.93
CA SER A 155 10.69 14.21 9.78
C SER A 155 10.72 15.71 9.48
N ALA A 156 9.57 16.35 9.25
CA ALA A 156 9.49 17.79 9.09
C ALA A 156 9.69 18.47 10.46
N PRO A 157 10.82 19.16 10.73
CA PRO A 157 10.98 19.87 11.98
C PRO A 157 10.06 21.09 12.01
N ALA A 158 9.43 21.34 13.16
CA ALA A 158 8.63 22.54 13.43
C ALA A 158 9.45 23.86 13.46
N SER A 159 10.74 23.81 13.12
CA SER A 159 11.64 24.95 13.21
C SER A 159 13.00 24.62 12.57
N SER A 160 13.12 24.64 11.25
CA SER A 160 14.43 24.88 10.64
C SER A 160 14.28 25.65 9.33
N VAL A 161 14.95 26.80 9.30
CA VAL A 161 15.20 27.65 8.12
C VAL A 161 16.12 26.89 7.16
N SER A 162 15.62 25.81 6.57
CA SER A 162 16.26 25.09 5.47
C SER A 162 15.40 25.29 4.24
N SER A 163 16.05 25.66 3.13
CA SER A 163 15.44 26.02 1.84
C SER A 163 14.22 25.15 1.49
N PRO A 164 13.11 25.73 0.98
CA PRO A 164 11.87 24.99 0.66
C PRO A 164 12.06 23.83 -0.33
N ARG A 165 13.19 23.80 -1.02
CA ARG A 165 13.57 22.72 -1.95
C ARG A 165 14.01 21.44 -1.27
N SER A 166 14.54 21.48 -0.04
CA SER A 166 15.03 20.27 0.66
C SER A 166 13.97 19.52 1.46
N SER A 167 12.89 20.18 1.87
CA SER A 167 11.77 19.56 2.61
C SER A 167 10.73 18.91 1.69
N SER A 168 10.72 19.24 0.39
CA SER A 168 9.80 18.69 -0.61
C SER A 168 10.22 17.32 -1.15
N THR A 169 11.52 17.00 -1.15
CA THR A 169 12.07 15.76 -1.72
C THR A 169 11.43 14.47 -1.20
N PRO A 170 11.15 14.25 0.11
CA PRO A 170 10.53 13.01 0.56
C PRO A 170 9.07 12.88 0.12
N TRP A 171 8.34 13.99 0.00
CA TRP A 171 6.97 14.02 -0.50
C TRP A 171 6.91 13.73 -2.00
N VAL A 172 7.86 14.24 -2.79
CA VAL A 172 8.00 13.92 -4.22
C VAL A 172 8.30 12.43 -4.40
N CYS A 173 9.22 11.85 -3.63
CA CYS A 173 9.48 10.41 -3.67
C CYS A 173 8.21 9.58 -3.36
N ALA A 174 7.46 9.95 -2.32
CA ALA A 174 6.20 9.28 -1.98
C ALA A 174 5.18 9.37 -3.14
N GLN A 175 5.05 10.55 -3.76
CA GLN A 175 4.17 10.78 -4.90
C GLN A 175 4.53 9.90 -6.10
N GLU A 176 5.82 9.80 -6.46
CA GLU A 176 6.27 8.97 -7.57
C GLU A 176 6.02 7.48 -7.33
N VAL A 177 6.28 7.00 -6.11
CA VAL A 177 6.03 5.62 -5.71
C VAL A 177 4.52 5.31 -5.78
N LEU A 178 3.67 6.18 -5.23
CA LEU A 178 2.21 6.02 -5.29
C LEU A 178 1.67 6.07 -6.72
N GLN A 179 2.20 6.96 -7.56
CA GLN A 179 1.85 7.01 -8.97
C GLN A 179 2.22 5.71 -9.68
N SER A 180 3.40 5.15 -9.40
CA SER A 180 3.79 3.85 -9.97
C SER A 180 2.91 2.70 -9.50
N ALA A 181 2.46 2.71 -8.24
CA ALA A 181 1.50 1.74 -7.72
C ALA A 181 0.16 1.82 -8.46
N LEU A 182 -0.33 3.03 -8.73
CA LEU A 182 -1.59 3.25 -9.45
C LEU A 182 -1.52 2.71 -10.88
N LEU A 183 -0.47 3.08 -11.61
CA LEU A 183 -0.25 2.63 -12.99
C LEU A 183 -0.16 1.10 -13.07
N LEU A 184 0.58 0.48 -12.15
CA LEU A 184 0.68 -0.97 -12.07
C LEU A 184 -0.67 -1.63 -11.76
N SER A 185 -1.43 -1.10 -10.80
CA SER A 185 -2.77 -1.61 -10.47
C SER A 185 -3.73 -1.55 -11.66
N GLN A 186 -3.70 -0.44 -12.41
CA GLN A 186 -4.56 -0.23 -13.58
C GLN A 186 -4.15 -1.09 -14.79
N ALA A 187 -2.88 -1.48 -14.88
CA ALA A 187 -2.37 -2.35 -15.95
C ALA A 187 -2.71 -3.84 -15.74
N CYS A 188 -3.09 -4.25 -14.52
CA CYS A 188 -3.47 -5.62 -14.21
C CYS A 188 -4.83 -6.00 -14.82
N ALA A 189 -5.03 -7.26 -15.21
CA ALA A 189 -6.34 -7.78 -15.58
C ALA A 189 -7.27 -7.92 -14.37
N THR A 190 -6.74 -8.45 -13.26
CA THR A 190 -7.46 -8.59 -12.00
C THR A 190 -7.33 -7.31 -11.17
N ARG A 191 -8.02 -6.24 -11.61
CA ARG A 191 -7.98 -4.93 -10.95
C ARG A 191 -8.65 -4.99 -9.58
N ASP A 192 -7.87 -4.70 -8.53
CA ASP A 192 -8.41 -4.46 -7.20
C ASP A 192 -8.83 -2.99 -7.08
N ARG A 193 -10.12 -2.73 -7.30
CA ARG A 193 -10.69 -1.37 -7.24
C ARG A 193 -10.57 -0.75 -5.85
N GLN A 194 -10.62 -1.56 -4.78
CA GLN A 194 -10.41 -1.03 -3.44
C GLN A 194 -8.97 -0.56 -3.25
N LEU A 195 -8.00 -1.32 -3.77
CA LEU A 195 -6.60 -0.90 -3.78
C LEU A 195 -6.41 0.40 -4.59
N GLU A 196 -7.03 0.53 -5.76
CA GLU A 196 -6.97 1.78 -6.56
C GLU A 196 -7.51 2.98 -5.76
N ALA A 197 -8.63 2.82 -5.06
CA ALA A 197 -9.20 3.87 -4.21
C ALA A 197 -8.25 4.24 -3.05
N ASP A 198 -7.65 3.23 -2.40
CA ASP A 198 -6.68 3.43 -1.31
C ASP A 198 -5.39 4.14 -1.82
N ILE A 199 -4.91 3.80 -3.03
CA ILE A 199 -3.77 4.47 -3.67
C ILE A 199 -4.11 5.94 -3.94
N LEU A 200 -5.26 6.21 -4.54
CA LEU A 200 -5.70 7.58 -4.86
C LEU A 200 -5.87 8.42 -3.60
N TYR A 201 -6.39 7.84 -2.52
CA TYR A 201 -6.46 8.53 -1.22
C TYR A 201 -5.06 8.89 -0.70
N CYS A 202 -4.13 7.93 -0.67
CA CYS A 202 -2.75 8.18 -0.24
C CYS A 202 -2.07 9.25 -1.11
N LYS A 203 -2.31 9.20 -2.42
CA LYS A 203 -1.80 10.17 -3.40
C LYS A 203 -2.38 11.56 -3.13
N GLY A 204 -3.70 11.69 -2.96
CA GLY A 204 -4.34 12.97 -2.63
C GLY A 204 -3.84 13.58 -1.32
N MET A 205 -3.58 12.76 -0.29
CA MET A 205 -2.96 13.21 0.95
C MET A 205 -1.54 13.78 0.72
N VAL A 206 -0.72 13.10 -0.09
CA VAL A 206 0.63 13.58 -0.46
C VAL A 206 0.56 14.86 -1.29
N GLU A 207 -0.35 14.92 -2.27
CA GLU A 207 -0.56 16.10 -3.11
C GLU A 207 -1.01 17.32 -2.30
N ARG A 208 -1.86 17.14 -1.28
CA ARG A 208 -2.22 18.23 -0.35
C ARG A 208 -0.99 18.73 0.41
N CYS A 209 -0.14 17.84 0.91
CA CYS A 209 1.10 18.25 1.58
C CYS A 209 2.04 18.97 0.61
N LEU A 210 2.17 18.47 -0.62
CA LEU A 210 2.95 19.14 -1.67
C LEU A 210 2.37 20.50 -2.05
N MET A 211 1.05 20.69 -2.08
CA MET A 211 0.40 21.99 -2.31
C MET A 211 0.83 23.04 -1.28
N SER A 212 1.07 22.65 -0.03
CA SER A 212 1.57 23.58 1.00
C SER A 212 3.07 23.91 0.87
N LEU A 213 3.83 23.11 0.10
CA LEU A 213 5.29 23.19 -0.02
C LEU A 213 5.79 23.54 -1.44
N SER A 214 4.93 23.45 -2.46
CA SER A 214 5.24 23.52 -3.89
C SER A 214 4.00 23.93 -4.70
N ASP A 215 4.14 24.10 -6.02
CA ASP A 215 3.10 24.62 -6.93
C ASP A 215 2.02 23.58 -7.32
N PHE A 216 1.55 22.75 -6.39
CA PHE A 216 0.41 21.86 -6.69
C PHE A 216 -0.90 22.64 -6.68
N GLN A 217 -1.70 22.46 -7.73
CA GLN A 217 -3.00 23.11 -7.83
C GLN A 217 -4.02 22.41 -6.93
N PRO A 218 -4.78 23.15 -6.10
CA PRO A 218 -5.82 22.59 -5.23
C PRO A 218 -6.86 21.74 -5.98
N GLN A 219 -7.16 22.11 -7.22
CA GLN A 219 -8.10 21.40 -8.10
C GLN A 219 -7.60 19.99 -8.42
N THR A 220 -6.29 19.80 -8.63
CA THR A 220 -5.69 18.48 -8.88
C THR A 220 -5.90 17.58 -7.67
N VAL A 221 -5.65 18.09 -6.47
CA VAL A 221 -5.85 17.35 -5.21
C VAL A 221 -7.31 16.93 -5.06
N ALA A 222 -8.24 17.88 -5.28
CA ALA A 222 -9.67 17.62 -5.18
C ALA A 222 -10.13 16.56 -6.20
N VAL A 223 -9.63 16.59 -7.45
CA VAL A 223 -9.95 15.59 -8.48
C VAL A 223 -9.43 14.21 -8.08
N THR A 224 -8.18 14.10 -7.61
CA THR A 224 -7.62 12.82 -7.14
C THR A 224 -8.47 12.22 -6.01
N LEU A 225 -8.89 13.04 -5.03
CA LEU A 225 -9.71 12.59 -3.90
C LEU A 225 -11.15 12.22 -4.33
N LEU A 226 -11.74 12.98 -5.25
CA LEU A 226 -13.05 12.66 -5.82
C LEU A 226 -13.04 11.34 -6.60
N GLU A 227 -11.95 11.03 -7.31
CA GLU A 227 -11.79 9.75 -7.99
C GLU A 227 -11.75 8.58 -6.99
N SER A 228 -11.04 8.73 -5.87
CA SER A 228 -11.05 7.75 -4.76
C SER A 228 -12.47 7.53 -4.20
N ILE A 229 -13.23 8.61 -4.00
CA ILE A 229 -14.62 8.56 -3.53
C ILE A 229 -15.51 7.82 -4.54
N ASN A 230 -15.41 8.15 -5.83
CA ASN A 230 -16.24 7.54 -6.88
C ASN A 230 -16.00 6.04 -7.02
N ILE A 231 -14.73 5.60 -6.94
CA ILE A 231 -14.40 4.17 -6.95
C ILE A 231 -14.98 3.49 -5.70
N SER A 232 -14.82 4.11 -4.53
CA SER A 232 -15.33 3.55 -3.26
C SER A 232 -16.85 3.43 -3.24
N LEU A 233 -17.56 4.43 -3.76
CA LEU A 233 -19.02 4.44 -3.84
C LEU A 233 -19.57 3.38 -4.81
N SER A 234 -18.85 3.08 -5.88
CA SER A 234 -19.31 2.15 -6.91
C SER A 234 -19.02 0.68 -6.62
N GLN A 235 -18.05 0.36 -5.74
CA GLN A 235 -17.54 -1.01 -5.59
C GLN A 235 -17.57 -1.56 -4.16
N SER A 236 -17.17 -0.77 -3.15
CA SER A 236 -16.91 -1.28 -1.80
C SER A 236 -17.74 -0.66 -0.69
N HIS A 237 -18.36 0.49 -0.96
CA HIS A 237 -19.04 1.33 0.03
C HIS A 237 -18.19 1.54 1.31
N ASN A 238 -16.87 1.68 1.15
CA ASN A 238 -15.97 1.93 2.27
C ASN A 238 -16.18 3.35 2.83
N LEU A 239 -17.18 3.50 3.72
CA LEU A 239 -17.57 4.77 4.31
C LEU A 239 -16.44 5.44 5.09
N GLN A 240 -15.52 4.65 5.67
CA GLN A 240 -14.37 5.17 6.38
C GLN A 240 -13.41 5.88 5.42
N LEU A 241 -13.13 5.28 4.26
CA LEU A 241 -12.29 5.91 3.24
C LEU A 241 -12.94 7.16 2.65
N ILE A 242 -14.24 7.09 2.34
CA ILE A 242 -15.00 8.24 1.82
C ILE A 242 -14.95 9.41 2.81
N ARG A 243 -15.18 9.14 4.10
CA ARG A 243 -15.08 10.16 5.16
C ARG A 243 -13.69 10.79 5.20
N LYS A 244 -12.62 9.98 5.12
CA LYS A 244 -11.24 10.50 5.10
C LYS A 244 -11.01 11.39 3.89
N CYS A 245 -11.47 11.01 2.70
CA CYS A 245 -11.34 11.84 1.50
C CYS A 245 -12.02 13.21 1.67
N TYR A 246 -13.24 13.25 2.21
CA TYR A 246 -13.91 14.53 2.48
C TYR A 246 -13.18 15.41 3.50
N LEU A 247 -12.57 14.81 4.54
CA LEU A 247 -11.76 15.56 5.49
C LEU A 247 -10.51 16.17 4.82
N GLU A 248 -9.84 15.39 3.97
CA GLU A 248 -8.69 15.89 3.19
C GLU A 248 -9.10 17.01 2.23
N MET A 249 -10.24 16.90 1.54
CA MET A 249 -10.78 17.96 0.68
C MET A 249 -11.12 19.23 1.49
N ALA A 250 -11.68 19.08 2.69
CA ALA A 250 -11.98 20.21 3.56
C ALA A 250 -10.70 20.99 3.94
N LEU A 251 -9.60 20.28 4.20
CA LEU A 251 -8.29 20.91 4.46
C LEU A 251 -7.76 21.66 3.22
N VAL A 252 -7.97 21.13 2.02
CA VAL A 252 -7.60 21.83 0.77
C VAL A 252 -8.35 23.15 0.65
N TYR A 253 -9.67 23.14 0.84
CA TYR A 253 -10.48 24.35 0.73
C TYR A 253 -10.22 25.36 1.85
N LEU A 254 -9.94 24.88 3.07
CA LEU A 254 -9.54 25.74 4.17
C LEU A 254 -8.25 26.50 3.85
N HIS A 255 -7.25 25.80 3.30
CA HIS A 255 -5.99 26.42 2.91
C HIS A 255 -6.18 27.47 1.80
N GLN A 256 -7.01 27.17 0.80
CA GLN A 256 -7.35 28.15 -0.24
C GLN A 256 -8.05 29.39 0.36
N TRP A 257 -8.96 29.17 1.30
CA TRP A 257 -9.67 30.25 1.97
C TRP A 257 -8.71 31.15 2.75
N GLU A 258 -7.79 30.57 3.53
CA GLU A 258 -6.76 31.31 4.28
C GLU A 258 -5.86 32.16 3.37
N GLN A 259 -5.47 31.64 2.19
CA GLN A 259 -4.69 32.40 1.22
C GLN A 259 -5.49 33.52 0.53
N SER A 260 -6.81 33.36 0.41
CA SER A 260 -7.70 34.33 -0.25
C SER A 260 -8.19 35.45 0.68
N SER A 261 -8.06 35.27 2.00
CA SER A 261 -8.55 36.24 2.98
C SER A 261 -7.56 37.40 3.09
N PRO A 262 -7.97 38.66 2.81
CA PRO A 262 -7.06 39.80 2.92
C PRO A 262 -6.59 39.97 4.37
N ALA A 263 -5.29 40.18 4.57
CA ALA A 263 -4.76 40.61 5.87
C ALA A 263 -5.52 41.86 6.34
N PRO A 264 -5.87 41.99 7.63
CA PRO A 264 -6.46 43.22 8.14
C PRO A 264 -5.47 44.35 7.82
N GLN A 265 -5.89 45.27 6.96
CA GLN A 265 -5.15 46.51 6.72
C GLN A 265 -5.09 47.23 8.06
N ASP A 266 -3.92 47.25 8.69
CA ASP A 266 -3.63 48.15 9.79
C ASP A 266 -4.03 49.55 9.34
N GLN A 267 -5.12 50.06 9.92
CA GLN A 267 -5.54 51.45 9.81
C GLN A 267 -4.46 52.31 10.49
N GLN A 268 -3.37 52.58 9.78
CA GLN A 268 -2.60 53.80 10.00
C GLN A 268 -3.33 54.93 9.29
N ASN A 269 -4.35 55.44 9.99
CA ASN A 269 -4.97 56.73 9.76
C ASN A 269 -4.06 57.86 10.32
N PRO A 270 -4.25 59.10 9.85
CA PRO A 270 -3.24 59.98 9.26
C PRO A 270 -2.29 60.70 10.22
#